data_AF-A0A959GQ28-F1
#
_entry.id   AF-A0A959GQ28-F1
#
_cell.length_a   1.000
_cell.length_b   1.000
_cell.length_c   1.000
_cell.angle_alpha   90.00
_cell.angle_beta   90.00
_cell.angle_gamma   90.00
#
_symmetry.space_group_name_H-M   'P 1'
#
loop_
_entity.id
_entity.type
_entity.pdbx_description
1 polymer ?
#
loop_
_entity_poly.entity_id
_entity_poly.type
_entity_poly.pdbx_seq_one_letter_code
_entity_poly.pdbx_strand_id
1 'polypeptide(L)'
;MAKENTSTPTKDILDKCKLDLCKEKVALNSAKDAKVIDFNAQKDIVQRYKICCLVKAEETNKLFRHVDYHVGVRSVRESKLIQEKVKGMGDMYKALDKNFKDLVKKIQDTKKKMEDAVEAAEKLDRCIDEEERCNPGLFQVLGEVKVESSGPNTDPPANGEVDIWTFINDKVKSKTDDCYDKLLDAYDASIEIAGIMTFINIDSLKPGADKLAELIAGFRKDIEENTKSSAGAMDTASKDLAKSIEEMVATRFEKCAAVMQAEGVTNTYLWLCNPACPEDGDETLRGICEQLQAGCDTGAVGGAENCEEEETTQRRRKRRRKSEWEEGLS
;
A
#
# COMPACT_ATOMS: atom_id res chain seq x y z
N MET A 1 -42.66 -33.96 81.40
CA MET A 1 -42.68 -34.93 80.30
C MET A 1 -41.31 -34.92 79.64
N ALA A 2 -40.47 -35.90 79.98
CA ALA A 2 -39.16 -36.06 79.36
C ALA A 2 -39.41 -36.58 77.94
N LYS A 3 -39.03 -35.81 76.91
CA LYS A 3 -38.92 -36.35 75.55
C LYS A 3 -37.75 -37.33 75.59
N GLU A 4 -38.04 -38.62 75.53
CA GLU A 4 -37.01 -39.64 75.35
C GLU A 4 -36.25 -39.33 74.06
N ASN A 5 -34.98 -39.01 74.22
CA ASN A 5 -34.06 -38.74 73.12
C ASN A 5 -33.63 -40.11 72.56
N THR A 6 -34.52 -40.76 71.82
CA THR A 6 -34.22 -42.00 71.10
C THR A 6 -33.53 -41.69 69.78
N SER A 7 -32.35 -41.06 69.85
CA SER A 7 -31.47 -41.05 68.67
C SER A 7 -30.90 -42.45 68.50
N THR A 8 -31.25 -43.09 67.37
CA THR A 8 -30.60 -44.35 66.97
C THR A 8 -29.24 -44.02 66.35
N PRO A 9 -28.20 -44.86 66.52
CA PRO A 9 -26.88 -44.63 65.92
C PRO A 9 -26.94 -44.37 64.41
N THR A 10 -27.90 -44.99 63.72
CA THR A 10 -28.16 -44.78 62.28
C THR A 10 -28.61 -43.35 61.96
N LYS A 11 -29.45 -42.76 62.81
CA LYS A 11 -29.94 -41.39 62.63
C LYS A 11 -28.82 -40.37 62.80
N ASP A 12 -27.98 -40.52 63.83
CA ASP A 12 -26.83 -39.64 64.05
C ASP A 12 -25.83 -39.68 62.87
N ILE A 13 -25.59 -40.88 62.31
CA ILE A 13 -24.73 -41.04 61.13
C ILE A 13 -25.34 -40.32 59.92
N LEU A 14 -26.65 -40.45 59.72
CA LEU A 14 -27.36 -39.84 58.60
C LEU A 14 -27.36 -38.30 58.71
N ASP A 15 -27.65 -37.77 59.88
CA ASP A 15 -27.65 -36.33 60.14
C ASP A 15 -26.25 -35.72 59.94
N LYS A 16 -25.20 -36.44 60.37
CA LYS A 16 -23.82 -36.05 60.08
C LYS A 16 -23.52 -36.05 58.58
N CYS A 17 -23.95 -37.08 57.85
CA CYS A 17 -23.75 -37.18 56.41
C CYS A 17 -24.45 -36.03 55.66
N LYS A 18 -25.69 -35.70 56.05
CA LYS A 18 -26.44 -34.55 55.50
C LYS A 18 -25.73 -33.22 55.75
N LEU A 19 -25.21 -33.02 56.97
CA LEU A 19 -24.48 -31.80 57.33
C LEU A 19 -23.19 -31.66 56.51
N ASP A 20 -22.43 -32.74 56.36
CA ASP A 20 -21.19 -32.77 55.59
C ASP A 20 -21.48 -32.49 54.10
N LEU A 21 -22.54 -33.09 53.54
CA LEU A 21 -23.01 -32.81 52.18
C LEU A 21 -23.51 -31.36 51.99
N CYS A 22 -24.14 -30.73 52.99
CA CYS A 22 -24.53 -29.31 52.90
C CYS A 22 -23.29 -28.41 52.78
N LYS A 23 -22.29 -28.65 53.63
CA LYS A 23 -21.03 -27.89 53.60
C LYS A 23 -20.28 -28.09 52.28
N GLU A 24 -20.19 -29.34 51.83
CA GLU A 24 -19.55 -29.67 50.55
C GLU A 24 -20.30 -29.04 49.37
N LYS A 25 -21.64 -29.08 49.36
CA LYS A 25 -22.47 -28.40 48.36
C LYS A 25 -22.18 -26.91 48.28
N VAL A 26 -22.14 -26.19 49.40
CA VAL A 26 -21.84 -24.74 49.43
C VAL A 26 -20.44 -24.46 48.88
N ALA A 27 -19.45 -25.25 49.26
CA ALA A 27 -18.07 -25.13 48.77
C ALA A 27 -17.97 -25.38 47.25
N LEU A 28 -18.59 -26.46 46.77
CA LEU A 28 -18.60 -26.83 45.34
C LEU A 28 -19.38 -25.83 44.49
N ASN A 29 -20.52 -25.31 44.96
CA ASN A 29 -21.25 -24.25 44.27
C ASN A 29 -20.42 -22.96 44.16
N SER A 30 -19.68 -22.61 45.22
CA SER A 30 -18.76 -21.47 45.20
C SER A 30 -17.64 -21.66 44.18
N ALA A 31 -17.03 -22.86 44.14
CA ALA A 31 -15.99 -23.21 43.18
C ALA A 31 -16.50 -23.24 41.73
N LYS A 32 -17.69 -23.81 41.51
CA LYS A 32 -18.41 -23.80 40.22
C LYS A 32 -18.57 -22.36 39.72
N ASP A 33 -19.08 -21.47 40.55
CA ASP A 33 -19.31 -20.07 40.16
C ASP A 33 -18.01 -19.35 39.81
N ALA A 34 -16.92 -19.61 40.55
CA ALA A 34 -15.61 -19.07 40.22
C ALA A 34 -15.15 -19.53 38.82
N LYS A 35 -15.27 -20.84 38.53
CA LYS A 35 -14.91 -21.38 37.20
C LYS A 35 -15.82 -20.88 36.07
N VAL A 36 -17.08 -20.57 36.35
CA VAL A 36 -17.98 -19.92 35.38
C VAL A 36 -17.49 -18.50 35.07
N ILE A 37 -17.10 -17.73 36.08
CA ILE A 37 -16.55 -16.38 35.91
C ILE A 37 -15.26 -16.43 35.10
N ASP A 38 -14.33 -17.31 35.48
CA ASP A 38 -13.04 -17.47 34.79
C ASP A 38 -13.23 -17.80 33.30
N PHE A 39 -14.11 -18.76 32.99
CA PHE A 39 -14.42 -19.12 31.61
C PHE A 39 -15.01 -17.94 30.81
N ASN A 40 -15.92 -17.17 31.40
CA ASN A 40 -16.51 -16.01 30.73
C ASN A 40 -15.47 -14.90 30.48
N ALA A 41 -14.55 -14.67 31.42
CA ALA A 41 -13.45 -13.73 31.25
C ALA A 41 -12.53 -14.16 30.10
N GLN A 42 -12.17 -15.45 30.02
CA GLN A 42 -11.36 -15.99 28.92
C GLN A 42 -12.07 -15.88 27.57
N LYS A 43 -13.36 -16.20 27.54
CA LYS A 43 -14.20 -16.05 26.34
C LYS A 43 -14.18 -14.59 25.84
N ASP A 44 -14.32 -13.62 26.74
CA ASP A 44 -14.29 -12.20 26.38
C ASP A 44 -12.92 -11.75 25.85
N ILE A 45 -11.81 -12.23 26.45
CA ILE A 45 -10.44 -11.96 25.95
C ILE A 45 -10.27 -12.47 24.52
N VAL A 46 -10.68 -13.72 24.25
CA VAL A 46 -10.60 -14.31 22.90
C VAL A 46 -11.46 -13.51 21.92
N GLN A 47 -12.73 -13.31 22.25
CA GLN A 47 -13.71 -12.75 21.30
C GLN A 47 -13.48 -11.27 21.01
N ARG A 48 -13.18 -10.46 22.03
CA ARG A 48 -13.10 -9.01 21.88
C ARG A 48 -11.70 -8.54 21.53
N TYR A 49 -10.67 -9.14 22.11
CA TYR A 49 -9.30 -8.65 21.98
C TYR A 49 -8.52 -9.42 20.92
N LYS A 50 -8.35 -10.74 21.09
CA LYS A 50 -7.47 -11.53 20.22
C LYS A 50 -7.95 -11.60 18.77
N ILE A 51 -9.25 -11.82 18.55
CA ILE A 51 -9.82 -11.78 17.19
C ILE A 51 -9.68 -10.39 16.56
N CYS A 52 -9.95 -9.32 17.33
CA CYS A 52 -9.83 -7.95 16.84
C CYS A 52 -8.39 -7.62 16.40
N CYS A 53 -7.39 -8.00 17.22
CA CYS A 53 -5.98 -7.82 16.87
C CYS A 53 -5.61 -8.55 15.57
N LEU A 54 -6.07 -9.79 15.39
CA LEU A 54 -5.83 -10.55 14.16
C LEU A 54 -6.46 -9.88 12.94
N VAL A 55 -7.73 -9.49 13.04
CA VAL A 55 -8.44 -8.78 11.95
C VAL A 55 -7.72 -7.48 11.58
N LYS A 56 -7.30 -6.68 12.57
CA LYS A 56 -6.57 -5.43 12.34
C LYS A 56 -5.20 -5.65 11.70
N ALA A 57 -4.47 -6.69 12.10
CA ALA A 57 -3.21 -7.06 11.48
C ALA A 57 -3.40 -7.50 10.02
N GLU A 58 -4.46 -8.27 9.73
CA GLU A 58 -4.81 -8.70 8.38
C GLU A 58 -5.22 -7.51 7.48
N GLU A 59 -6.06 -6.60 7.97
CA GLU A 59 -6.45 -5.37 7.27
C GLU A 59 -5.23 -4.51 6.91
N THR A 60 -4.31 -4.35 7.86
CA THR A 60 -3.08 -3.56 7.66
C THR A 60 -2.18 -4.19 6.61
N ASN A 61 -1.98 -5.52 6.66
CA ASN A 61 -1.21 -6.25 5.66
C ASN A 61 -1.86 -6.14 4.26
N LYS A 62 -3.18 -6.31 4.16
CA LYS A 62 -3.91 -6.11 2.90
C LYS A 62 -3.74 -4.70 2.34
N LEU A 63 -3.80 -3.67 3.19
CA LEU A 63 -3.59 -2.28 2.78
C LEU A 63 -2.22 -2.09 2.13
N PHE A 64 -1.13 -2.52 2.79
CA PHE A 64 0.22 -2.36 2.23
C PHE A 64 0.41 -3.12 0.92
N ARG A 65 -0.15 -4.34 0.81
CA ARG A 65 -0.13 -5.10 -0.45
C ARG A 65 -0.89 -4.40 -1.57
N HIS A 66 -2.03 -3.76 -1.27
CA HIS A 66 -2.78 -2.98 -2.25
C HIS A 66 -2.02 -1.73 -2.68
N VAL A 67 -1.39 -1.01 -1.73
CA VAL A 67 -0.55 0.16 -2.03
C VAL A 67 0.64 -0.24 -2.90
N ASP A 68 1.32 -1.35 -2.61
CA ASP A 68 2.42 -1.85 -3.45
C ASP A 68 1.93 -2.16 -4.86
N TYR A 69 0.83 -2.91 -4.98
CA TYR A 69 0.30 -3.33 -6.27
C TYR A 69 -0.16 -2.15 -7.15
N HIS A 70 -0.90 -1.20 -6.58
CA HIS A 70 -1.48 -0.09 -7.34
C HIS A 70 -0.53 1.09 -7.53
N VAL A 71 0.31 1.37 -6.54
CA VAL A 71 1.18 2.56 -6.52
C VAL A 71 2.64 2.17 -6.64
N GLY A 72 3.14 1.25 -5.80
CA GLY A 72 4.55 0.88 -5.77
C GLY A 72 5.08 0.36 -7.10
N VAL A 73 4.47 -0.71 -7.61
CA VAL A 73 4.86 -1.37 -8.88
C VAL A 73 4.69 -0.41 -10.07
N ARG A 74 3.57 0.31 -10.12
CA ARG A 74 3.27 1.25 -11.21
C ARG A 74 4.27 2.41 -11.25
N SER A 75 4.53 3.04 -10.11
CA SER A 75 5.46 4.18 -10.02
C SER A 75 6.88 3.78 -10.42
N VAL A 76 7.36 2.58 -10.01
CA VAL A 76 8.68 2.09 -10.42
C VAL A 76 8.77 1.90 -11.94
N ARG A 77 7.71 1.39 -12.57
CA ARG A 77 7.69 1.24 -14.03
C ARG A 77 7.69 2.59 -14.73
N GLU A 78 6.85 3.52 -14.27
CA GLU A 78 6.72 4.86 -14.86
C GLU A 78 8.01 5.69 -14.69
N SER A 79 8.68 5.59 -13.54
CA SER A 79 9.95 6.30 -13.30
C SER A 79 11.07 5.81 -14.21
N LYS A 80 11.18 4.50 -14.43
CA LYS A 80 12.11 3.92 -15.41
C LYS A 80 11.82 4.39 -16.82
N LEU A 81 10.55 4.43 -17.21
CA LEU A 81 10.15 4.93 -18.52
C LEU A 81 10.55 6.41 -18.69
N ILE A 82 10.38 7.24 -17.66
CA ILE A 82 10.83 8.64 -17.68
C ILE A 82 12.36 8.71 -17.85
N GLN A 83 13.13 7.93 -17.09
CA GLN A 83 14.59 7.87 -17.25
C GLN A 83 15.00 7.48 -18.67
N GLU A 84 14.39 6.45 -19.24
CA GLU A 84 14.65 6.00 -20.62
C GLU A 84 14.32 7.09 -21.64
N LYS A 85 13.19 7.80 -21.47
CA LYS A 85 12.78 8.90 -22.36
C LYS A 85 13.72 10.09 -22.25
N VAL A 86 14.12 10.49 -21.04
CA VAL A 86 15.10 11.57 -20.83
C VAL A 86 16.45 11.22 -21.44
N LYS A 87 16.92 9.99 -21.26
CA LYS A 87 18.14 9.50 -21.92
C LYS A 87 18.00 9.56 -23.45
N GLY A 88 16.89 9.07 -23.99
CA GLY A 88 16.62 9.11 -25.43
C GLY A 88 16.59 10.53 -26.00
N MET A 89 15.97 11.49 -25.28
CA MET A 89 16.02 12.91 -25.66
C MET A 89 17.45 13.47 -25.64
N GLY A 90 18.26 13.09 -24.65
CA GLY A 90 19.67 13.48 -24.59
C GLY A 90 20.49 12.95 -25.78
N ASP A 91 20.23 11.70 -26.20
CA ASP A 91 20.91 11.11 -27.37
C ASP A 91 20.46 11.79 -28.68
N MET A 92 19.16 12.07 -28.83
CA MET A 92 18.64 12.84 -29.98
C MET A 92 19.21 14.25 -30.02
N TYR A 93 19.31 14.93 -28.88
CA TYR A 93 19.91 16.26 -28.78
C TYR A 93 21.37 16.27 -29.21
N LYS A 94 22.17 15.29 -28.78
CA LYS A 94 23.58 15.16 -29.21
C LYS A 94 23.71 14.89 -30.71
N ALA A 95 22.84 14.06 -31.27
CA ALA A 95 22.82 13.81 -32.70
C ALA A 95 22.44 15.07 -33.49
N LEU A 96 21.45 15.83 -33.02
CA LEU A 96 21.05 17.11 -33.60
C LEU A 96 22.19 18.14 -33.52
N ASP A 97 22.85 18.27 -32.37
CA ASP A 97 23.99 19.19 -32.17
C ASP A 97 25.13 18.90 -33.14
N LYS A 98 25.44 17.62 -33.35
CA LYS A 98 26.44 17.21 -34.33
C LYS A 98 26.04 17.61 -35.76
N ASN A 99 24.82 17.25 -36.18
CA ASN A 99 24.33 17.56 -37.53
C ASN A 99 24.25 19.07 -37.76
N PHE A 100 23.84 19.82 -36.73
CA PHE A 100 23.76 21.28 -36.77
C PHE A 100 25.15 21.91 -36.90
N LYS A 101 26.15 21.47 -36.12
CA LYS A 101 27.55 21.93 -36.26
C LYS A 101 28.11 21.64 -37.65
N ASP A 102 27.81 20.48 -38.22
CA ASP A 102 28.23 20.14 -39.58
C ASP A 102 27.54 21.00 -40.65
N LEU A 103 26.26 21.35 -40.45
CA LEU A 103 25.54 22.27 -41.32
C LEU A 103 26.10 23.69 -41.23
N VAL A 104 26.34 24.21 -40.04
CA VAL A 104 26.94 25.55 -39.83
C VAL A 104 28.31 25.65 -40.52
N LYS A 105 29.16 24.62 -40.39
CA LYS A 105 30.44 24.58 -41.13
C LYS A 105 30.24 24.66 -42.63
N LYS A 106 29.28 23.91 -43.19
CA LYS A 106 28.96 23.96 -44.62
C LYS A 106 28.44 25.33 -45.05
N ILE A 107 27.61 25.97 -44.24
CA ILE A 107 27.13 27.34 -44.49
C ILE A 107 28.30 28.31 -44.49
N GLN A 108 29.20 28.24 -43.51
CA GLN A 108 30.40 29.09 -43.43
C GLN A 108 31.34 28.88 -44.62
N ASP A 109 31.61 27.63 -44.99
CA ASP A 109 32.44 27.30 -46.15
C ASP A 109 31.81 27.81 -47.46
N THR A 110 30.49 27.71 -47.58
CA THR A 110 29.74 28.22 -48.75
C THR A 110 29.74 29.74 -48.77
N LYS A 111 29.59 30.38 -47.61
CA LYS A 111 29.61 31.85 -47.48
C LYS A 111 30.93 32.41 -47.95
N LYS A 112 32.04 31.83 -47.49
CA LYS A 112 33.37 32.24 -47.94
C LYS A 112 33.53 32.10 -49.47
N LYS A 113 33.08 30.98 -50.04
CA LYS A 113 33.13 30.78 -51.50
C LYS A 113 32.26 31.77 -52.27
N MET A 114 31.12 32.16 -51.72
CA MET A 114 30.25 33.18 -52.32
C MET A 114 30.85 34.57 -52.19
N GLU A 115 31.47 34.90 -51.06
CA GLU A 115 32.23 36.15 -50.90
C GLU A 115 33.37 36.24 -51.93
N ASP A 116 34.13 35.16 -52.12
CA ASP A 116 35.17 35.07 -53.17
C ASP A 116 34.57 35.27 -54.58
N ALA A 117 33.37 34.71 -54.83
CA ALA A 117 32.67 34.83 -56.12
C ALA A 117 32.13 36.25 -56.35
N VAL A 118 31.57 36.89 -55.32
CA VAL A 118 31.13 38.29 -55.36
C VAL A 118 32.33 39.20 -55.61
N GLU A 119 33.45 39.02 -54.90
CA GLU A 119 34.67 39.81 -55.12
C GLU A 119 35.21 39.64 -56.57
N ALA A 120 35.17 38.42 -57.10
CA ALA A 120 35.55 38.15 -58.48
C ALA A 120 34.59 38.79 -59.48
N ALA A 121 33.28 38.75 -59.24
CA ALA A 121 32.28 39.40 -60.06
C ALA A 121 32.43 40.93 -60.04
N GLU A 122 32.68 41.54 -58.89
CA GLU A 122 32.96 42.97 -58.78
C GLU A 122 34.26 43.38 -59.49
N LYS A 123 35.32 42.55 -59.40
CA LYS A 123 36.55 42.78 -60.18
C LYS A 123 36.28 42.73 -61.68
N LEU A 124 35.43 41.80 -62.11
CA LEU A 124 34.99 41.72 -63.50
C LEU A 124 34.20 42.98 -63.89
N ASP A 125 33.24 43.42 -63.07
CA ASP A 125 32.44 44.65 -63.24
C ASP A 125 33.33 45.88 -63.43
N ARG A 126 34.33 46.07 -62.55
CA ARG A 126 35.30 47.17 -62.66
C ARG A 126 36.14 47.13 -63.94
N CYS A 127 36.53 45.94 -64.39
CA CYS A 127 37.26 45.78 -65.67
C CYS A 127 36.39 46.11 -66.91
N ILE A 128 35.06 46.10 -66.76
CA ILE A 128 34.09 46.36 -67.83
C ILE A 128 33.75 47.84 -67.92
N ASP A 129 33.64 48.53 -66.78
CA ASP A 129 33.34 49.96 -66.73
C ASP A 129 34.37 50.77 -67.54
N GLU A 130 33.85 51.70 -68.34
CA GLU A 130 34.55 52.22 -69.53
C GLU A 130 35.85 53.00 -69.26
N GLU A 131 36.06 53.47 -68.03
CA GLU A 131 37.27 54.22 -67.63
C GLU A 131 38.48 53.30 -67.32
N GLU A 132 38.27 52.01 -67.06
CA GLU A 132 39.32 51.04 -66.68
C GLU A 132 39.37 49.82 -67.63
N ARG A 133 39.14 49.99 -68.94
CA ARG A 133 39.22 48.87 -69.92
C ARG A 133 40.60 48.21 -69.88
N CYS A 134 40.76 47.17 -69.06
CA CYS A 134 42.04 46.50 -68.83
C CYS A 134 42.56 45.78 -70.09
N ASN A 135 41.72 45.55 -71.11
CA ASN A 135 42.15 44.97 -72.38
C ASN A 135 41.16 45.19 -73.54
N PRO A 136 41.13 46.37 -74.20
CA PRO A 136 40.15 46.68 -75.24
C PRO A 136 40.11 45.68 -76.41
N GLY A 137 41.22 44.98 -76.70
CA GLY A 137 41.27 43.93 -77.74
C GLY A 137 40.49 42.66 -77.39
N LEU A 138 40.41 42.29 -76.10
CA LEU A 138 39.60 41.15 -75.66
C LEU A 138 38.10 41.46 -75.73
N PHE A 139 37.73 42.71 -75.45
CA PHE A 139 36.34 43.18 -75.55
C PHE A 139 35.84 43.21 -77.00
N GLN A 140 36.71 43.55 -77.95
CA GLN A 140 36.37 43.51 -79.37
C GLN A 140 36.14 42.07 -79.86
N VAL A 141 36.94 41.11 -79.38
CA VAL A 141 36.78 39.68 -79.71
C VAL A 141 35.53 39.09 -79.06
N LEU A 142 35.24 39.41 -77.79
CA LEU A 142 34.05 38.90 -77.08
C LEU A 142 32.74 39.49 -77.64
N GLY A 143 32.73 40.76 -78.04
CA GLY A 143 31.57 41.38 -78.71
C GLY A 143 31.21 40.74 -80.06
N GLU A 144 32.17 40.06 -80.70
CA GLU A 144 31.94 39.31 -81.94
C GLU A 144 31.53 37.85 -81.70
N VAL A 145 31.54 37.35 -80.45
CA VAL A 145 31.15 35.98 -80.11
C VAL A 145 29.63 35.85 -80.12
N LYS A 146 29.09 35.29 -81.21
CA LYS A 146 27.71 34.80 -81.26
C LYS A 146 27.57 33.61 -80.32
N VAL A 147 26.90 33.81 -79.18
CA VAL A 147 26.51 32.71 -78.29
C VAL A 147 25.36 31.95 -78.96
N GLU A 148 25.64 30.78 -79.52
CA GLU A 148 24.57 29.88 -79.96
C GLU A 148 23.77 29.41 -78.73
N SER A 149 22.50 29.81 -78.68
CA SER A 149 21.57 29.45 -77.60
C SER A 149 21.35 27.93 -77.59
N SER A 150 22.11 27.22 -76.78
CA SER A 150 21.93 25.77 -76.57
C SER A 150 20.90 25.52 -75.48
N GLY A 151 19.63 25.79 -75.80
CA GLY A 151 18.48 25.45 -74.98
C GLY A 151 17.27 25.13 -75.87
N PRO A 152 16.63 23.96 -75.74
CA PRO A 152 15.64 23.49 -76.72
C PRO A 152 14.27 24.22 -76.71
N ASN A 153 14.07 25.31 -75.96
CA ASN A 153 12.73 25.94 -75.82
C ASN A 153 12.74 27.45 -75.51
N THR A 154 13.72 28.21 -75.99
CA THR A 154 13.58 29.69 -76.01
C THR A 154 13.65 30.17 -77.44
N ASP A 155 12.55 30.73 -77.94
CA ASP A 155 12.50 31.40 -79.24
C ASP A 155 13.70 32.37 -79.35
N PRO A 156 14.48 32.30 -80.44
CA PRO A 156 15.64 33.17 -80.60
C PRO A 156 15.17 34.64 -80.64
N PRO A 157 15.85 35.56 -79.93
CA PRO A 157 15.55 36.98 -80.06
C PRO A 157 15.72 37.39 -81.52
N ALA A 158 14.74 38.12 -82.06
CA ALA A 158 14.58 38.37 -83.50
C ALA A 158 15.75 39.11 -84.18
N ASN A 159 16.75 39.58 -83.42
CA ASN A 159 18.02 40.10 -83.91
C ASN A 159 19.14 39.48 -83.06
N GLY A 160 19.84 38.50 -83.64
CA GLY A 160 20.72 37.55 -82.94
C GLY A 160 22.09 38.06 -82.47
N GLU A 161 22.12 39.10 -81.66
CA GLU A 161 23.23 39.39 -80.75
C GLU A 161 22.72 39.17 -79.32
N VAL A 162 23.06 38.01 -78.74
CA VAL A 162 22.95 37.87 -77.28
C VAL A 162 24.06 38.74 -76.73
N ASP A 163 23.69 39.91 -76.23
CA ASP A 163 24.60 40.73 -75.47
C ASP A 163 25.10 39.91 -74.27
N ILE A 164 26.34 39.43 -74.39
CA ILE A 164 27.02 38.64 -73.37
C ILE A 164 26.98 39.39 -72.03
N TRP A 165 26.92 40.72 -72.06
CA TRP A 165 26.78 41.55 -70.86
C TRP A 165 25.44 41.39 -70.17
N THR A 166 24.34 41.47 -70.93
CA THR A 166 23.01 41.20 -70.38
C THR A 166 22.95 39.78 -69.80
N PHE A 167 23.58 38.78 -70.43
CA PHE A 167 23.63 37.43 -69.86
C PHE A 167 24.47 37.34 -68.57
N ILE A 168 25.66 37.94 -68.53
CA ILE A 168 26.53 37.95 -67.34
C ILE A 168 25.84 38.70 -66.18
N ASN A 169 25.35 39.90 -66.41
CA ASN A 169 24.68 40.67 -65.36
C ASN A 169 23.35 40.02 -64.93
N ASP A 170 22.49 39.63 -65.86
CA ASP A 170 21.14 39.18 -65.51
C ASP A 170 21.10 37.72 -65.04
N LYS A 171 22.00 36.85 -65.52
CA LYS A 171 22.01 35.43 -65.12
C LYS A 171 23.07 35.07 -64.09
N VAL A 172 24.24 35.71 -64.09
CA VAL A 172 25.32 35.39 -63.14
C VAL A 172 25.20 36.26 -61.90
N LYS A 173 25.12 37.58 -62.03
CA LYS A 173 25.05 38.50 -60.87
C LYS A 173 23.76 38.31 -60.07
N SER A 174 22.59 38.40 -60.70
CA SER A 174 21.29 38.20 -60.03
C SER A 174 21.16 36.84 -59.32
N LYS A 175 21.67 35.76 -59.91
CA LYS A 175 21.67 34.44 -59.25
C LYS A 175 22.68 34.35 -58.11
N THR A 176 23.80 35.05 -58.22
CA THR A 176 24.80 35.08 -57.15
C THR A 176 24.24 35.84 -55.95
N ASP A 177 23.57 36.96 -56.18
CA ASP A 177 22.89 37.75 -55.15
C ASP A 177 21.75 36.95 -54.48
N ASP A 178 20.85 36.34 -55.27
CA ASP A 178 19.76 35.49 -54.72
C ASP A 178 20.30 34.30 -53.92
N CYS A 179 21.40 33.67 -54.36
CA CYS A 179 22.04 32.62 -53.58
C CYS A 179 22.71 33.15 -52.31
N TYR A 180 23.29 34.35 -52.35
CA TYR A 180 23.91 34.99 -51.19
C TYR A 180 22.89 35.39 -50.14
N ASP A 181 21.76 35.98 -50.54
CA ASP A 181 20.66 36.34 -49.64
C ASP A 181 20.08 35.10 -48.94
N LYS A 182 19.79 34.03 -49.70
CA LYS A 182 19.34 32.75 -49.13
C LYS A 182 20.35 32.13 -48.17
N LEU A 183 21.64 32.38 -48.41
CA LEU A 183 22.71 31.89 -47.54
C LEU A 183 22.80 32.70 -46.25
N LEU A 184 22.57 34.01 -46.30
CA LEU A 184 22.44 34.85 -45.12
C LEU A 184 21.22 34.44 -44.28
N ASP A 185 20.06 34.20 -44.91
CA ASP A 185 18.88 33.68 -44.23
C ASP A 185 19.16 32.34 -43.53
N ALA A 186 19.84 31.42 -44.21
CA ALA A 186 20.23 30.13 -43.63
C ALA A 186 21.22 30.28 -42.48
N TYR A 187 22.11 31.28 -42.55
CA TYR A 187 23.06 31.59 -41.49
C TYR A 187 22.34 32.17 -40.25
N ASP A 188 21.41 33.11 -40.44
CA ASP A 188 20.64 33.70 -39.35
C ASP A 188 19.74 32.68 -38.67
N ALA A 189 19.04 31.83 -39.45
CA ALA A 189 18.28 30.70 -38.92
C ALA A 189 19.17 29.75 -38.10
N SER A 190 20.44 29.57 -38.49
CA SER A 190 21.36 28.76 -37.70
C SER A 190 21.65 29.39 -36.34
N ILE A 191 21.82 30.71 -36.25
CA ILE A 191 22.03 31.42 -34.98
C ILE A 191 20.82 31.23 -34.05
N GLU A 192 19.60 31.35 -34.57
CA GLU A 192 18.37 31.12 -33.80
C GLU A 192 18.30 29.70 -33.25
N ILE A 193 18.57 28.69 -34.09
CA ILE A 193 18.58 27.28 -33.69
C ILE A 193 19.63 27.04 -32.60
N ALA A 194 20.83 27.61 -32.73
CA ALA A 194 21.87 27.51 -31.72
C ALA A 194 21.42 28.11 -30.37
N GLY A 195 20.69 29.23 -30.41
CA GLY A 195 20.05 29.83 -29.24
C GLY A 195 19.06 28.87 -28.58
N ILE A 196 18.10 28.32 -29.35
CA ILE A 196 17.10 27.37 -28.85
C ILE A 196 17.76 26.15 -28.22
N MET A 197 18.76 25.56 -28.88
CA MET A 197 19.50 24.40 -28.37
C MET A 197 20.15 24.69 -27.02
N THR A 198 20.73 25.88 -26.86
CA THR A 198 21.34 26.31 -25.60
C THR A 198 20.33 26.41 -24.46
N PHE A 199 19.10 26.86 -24.73
CA PHE A 199 18.06 27.00 -23.70
C PHE A 199 17.39 25.68 -23.29
N ILE A 200 17.27 24.72 -24.21
CA ILE A 200 16.55 23.46 -23.96
C ILE A 200 17.21 22.58 -22.87
N ASN A 201 18.51 22.72 -22.65
CA ASN A 201 19.30 22.12 -21.54
C ASN A 201 18.81 20.74 -21.03
N ILE A 202 18.64 19.78 -21.95
CA ILE A 202 18.13 18.43 -21.63
C ILE A 202 19.02 17.71 -20.61
N ASP A 203 20.32 18.03 -20.58
CA ASP A 203 21.25 17.46 -19.60
C ASP A 203 20.85 17.75 -18.15
N SER A 204 20.18 18.88 -17.89
CA SER A 204 19.67 19.23 -16.56
C SER A 204 18.48 18.37 -16.10
N LEU A 205 17.76 17.72 -17.02
CA LEU A 205 16.63 16.84 -16.69
C LEU A 205 17.08 15.47 -16.16
N LYS A 206 18.29 15.03 -16.54
CA LYS A 206 18.80 13.70 -16.17
C LYS A 206 18.95 13.53 -14.64
N PRO A 207 19.59 14.44 -13.89
CA PRO A 207 19.63 14.36 -12.43
C PRO A 207 18.24 14.30 -11.79
N GLY A 208 17.26 15.02 -12.35
CA GLY A 208 15.88 15.00 -11.87
C GLY A 208 15.20 13.64 -12.07
N ALA A 209 15.36 13.05 -13.26
CA ALA A 209 14.84 11.72 -13.56
C ALA A 209 15.49 10.62 -12.70
N ASP A 210 16.80 10.72 -12.47
CA ASP A 210 17.55 9.78 -11.62
C ASP A 210 17.10 9.88 -10.16
N LYS A 211 16.98 11.10 -9.63
CA LYS A 211 16.47 11.33 -8.27
C LYS A 211 15.03 10.86 -8.10
N LEU A 212 14.16 11.07 -9.10
CA LEU A 212 12.79 10.58 -9.08
C LEU A 212 12.74 9.04 -9.00
N ALA A 213 13.56 8.36 -9.81
CA ALA A 213 13.64 6.91 -9.79
C ALA A 213 14.17 6.37 -8.45
N GLU A 214 15.17 7.03 -7.86
CA GLU A 214 15.70 6.71 -6.53
C GLU A 214 14.62 6.86 -5.45
N LEU A 215 13.92 7.99 -5.41
CA LEU A 215 12.86 8.25 -4.42
C LEU A 215 11.72 7.23 -4.53
N ILE A 216 11.32 6.88 -5.76
CA ILE A 216 10.28 5.87 -6.00
C ILE A 216 10.76 4.47 -5.58
N ALA A 217 12.02 4.13 -5.81
CA ALA A 217 12.60 2.88 -5.33
C ALA A 217 12.63 2.84 -3.79
N GLY A 218 12.99 3.94 -3.14
CA GLY A 218 12.94 4.09 -1.68
C GLY A 218 11.51 3.91 -1.14
N PHE A 219 10.54 4.61 -1.72
CA PHE A 219 9.13 4.46 -1.35
C PHE A 219 8.64 3.02 -1.46
N ARG A 220 8.97 2.31 -2.55
CA ARG A 220 8.60 0.89 -2.69
C ARG A 220 9.27 0.02 -1.64
N LYS A 221 10.53 0.27 -1.31
CA LYS A 221 11.24 -0.44 -0.25
C LYS A 221 10.54 -0.27 1.11
N ASP A 222 10.10 0.94 1.43
CA ASP A 222 9.34 1.21 2.67
C ASP A 222 8.02 0.43 2.70
N ILE A 223 7.32 0.30 1.57
CA ILE A 223 6.11 -0.53 1.47
C ILE A 223 6.44 -2.01 1.68
N GLU A 224 7.52 -2.52 1.08
CA GLU A 224 7.94 -3.92 1.23
C GLU A 224 8.31 -4.23 2.69
N GLU A 225 9.02 -3.32 3.38
CA GLU A 225 9.36 -3.44 4.80
C GLU A 225 8.11 -3.44 5.68
N ASN A 226 7.16 -2.53 5.44
CA ASN A 226 5.88 -2.49 6.16
C ASN A 226 5.00 -3.73 5.89
N THR A 227 5.03 -4.27 4.68
CA THR A 227 4.35 -5.52 4.33
C THR A 227 4.93 -6.69 5.13
N LYS A 228 6.26 -6.79 5.24
CA LYS A 228 6.92 -7.82 6.05
C LYS A 228 6.60 -7.66 7.55
N SER A 229 6.64 -6.43 8.05
CA SER A 229 6.33 -6.13 9.45
C SER A 229 4.89 -6.50 9.80
N SER A 230 3.91 -6.08 8.98
CA SER A 230 2.50 -6.41 9.17
C SER A 230 2.20 -7.91 9.03
N ALA A 231 2.89 -8.63 8.13
CA ALA A 231 2.81 -10.09 8.06
C ALA A 231 3.32 -10.76 9.35
N GLY A 232 4.40 -10.25 9.94
CA GLY A 232 4.91 -10.73 11.24
C GLY A 232 3.94 -10.44 12.40
N ALA A 233 3.29 -9.28 12.41
CA ALA A 233 2.25 -8.96 13.38
C ALA A 233 1.03 -9.89 13.24
N MET A 234 0.65 -10.24 12.01
CA MET A 234 -0.44 -11.18 11.73
C MET A 234 -0.11 -12.60 12.23
N ASP A 235 1.11 -13.10 11.98
CA ASP A 235 1.57 -14.39 12.50
C ASP A 235 1.56 -14.42 14.03
N THR A 236 2.04 -13.34 14.67
CA THR A 236 2.03 -13.20 16.12
C THR A 236 0.61 -13.20 16.68
N ALA A 237 -0.30 -12.40 16.11
CA ALA A 237 -1.70 -12.35 16.52
C ALA A 237 -2.42 -13.69 16.33
N SER A 238 -2.09 -14.43 15.26
CA SER A 238 -2.63 -15.77 15.01
C SER A 238 -2.18 -16.77 16.07
N LYS A 239 -0.89 -16.78 16.43
CA LYS A 239 -0.34 -17.64 17.49
C LYS A 239 -0.95 -17.31 18.85
N ASP A 240 -1.08 -16.03 19.16
CA ASP A 240 -1.72 -15.55 20.38
C ASP A 240 -3.18 -15.97 20.48
N LEU A 241 -3.95 -15.86 19.39
CA LEU A 241 -5.34 -16.31 19.34
C LEU A 241 -5.44 -17.82 19.55
N ALA A 242 -4.59 -18.61 18.89
CA ALA A 242 -4.57 -20.06 19.06
C ALA A 242 -4.32 -20.45 20.53
N LYS A 243 -3.31 -19.83 21.16
CA LYS A 243 -3.01 -20.06 22.58
C LYS A 243 -4.18 -19.69 23.49
N SER A 244 -4.82 -18.53 23.29
CA SER A 244 -5.98 -18.15 24.10
C SER A 244 -7.20 -19.06 23.87
N ILE A 245 -7.36 -19.64 22.68
CA ILE A 245 -8.38 -20.67 22.43
C ILE A 245 -8.07 -21.95 23.23
N GLU A 246 -6.82 -22.40 23.25
CA GLU A 246 -6.40 -23.57 24.06
C GLU A 246 -6.68 -23.34 25.55
N GLU A 247 -6.32 -22.16 26.08
CA GLU A 247 -6.59 -21.76 27.47
C GLU A 247 -8.11 -21.70 27.76
N MET A 248 -8.90 -21.15 26.83
CA MET A 248 -10.36 -21.11 26.92
C MET A 248 -10.97 -22.53 26.92
N VAL A 249 -10.43 -23.44 26.11
CA VAL A 249 -10.88 -24.85 26.08
C VAL A 249 -10.54 -25.55 27.40
N ALA A 250 -9.34 -25.36 27.95
CA ALA A 250 -8.95 -25.91 29.25
C ALA A 250 -9.88 -25.41 30.37
N THR A 251 -10.12 -24.09 30.45
CA THR A 251 -11.04 -23.50 31.44
C THR A 251 -12.49 -23.98 31.26
N ARG A 252 -12.92 -24.27 30.02
CA ARG A 252 -14.23 -24.89 29.78
C ARG A 252 -14.32 -26.28 30.38
N PHE A 253 -13.29 -27.12 30.23
CA PHE A 253 -13.26 -28.45 30.84
C PHE A 253 -13.30 -28.37 32.36
N GLU A 254 -12.51 -27.48 32.96
CA GLU A 254 -12.52 -27.24 34.40
C GLU A 254 -13.90 -26.78 34.90
N LYS A 255 -14.53 -25.85 34.19
CA LYS A 255 -15.90 -25.41 34.47
C LYS A 255 -16.88 -26.59 34.41
N CYS A 256 -16.83 -27.42 33.36
CA CYS A 256 -17.71 -28.58 33.23
C CYS A 256 -17.49 -29.57 34.38
N ALA A 257 -16.24 -29.86 34.75
CA ALA A 257 -15.94 -30.73 35.88
C ALA A 257 -16.50 -30.18 37.20
N ALA A 258 -16.32 -28.88 37.48
CA ALA A 258 -16.85 -28.23 38.68
C ALA A 258 -18.39 -28.22 38.71
N VAL A 259 -19.04 -28.02 37.55
CA VAL A 259 -20.51 -28.11 37.43
C VAL A 259 -21.00 -29.52 37.75
N MET A 260 -20.39 -30.55 37.15
CA MET A 260 -20.77 -31.94 37.37
C MET A 260 -20.58 -32.36 38.84
N GLN A 261 -19.50 -31.93 39.49
CA GLN A 261 -19.27 -32.19 40.92
C GLN A 261 -20.33 -31.53 41.79
N ALA A 262 -20.59 -30.23 41.58
CA ALA A 262 -21.58 -29.49 42.34
C ALA A 262 -23.00 -30.05 42.15
N GLU A 263 -23.37 -30.42 40.92
CA GLU A 263 -24.65 -31.05 40.61
C GLU A 263 -24.75 -32.47 41.20
N GLY A 264 -23.68 -33.26 41.15
CA GLY A 264 -23.64 -34.58 41.76
C GLY A 264 -23.88 -34.55 43.27
N VAL A 265 -23.19 -33.67 44.00
CA VAL A 265 -23.40 -33.48 45.45
C VAL A 265 -24.78 -32.89 45.74
N THR A 266 -25.24 -31.92 44.94
CA THR A 266 -26.59 -31.35 45.10
C THR A 266 -27.68 -32.40 44.91
N ASN A 267 -27.58 -33.23 43.87
CA ASN A 267 -28.54 -34.29 43.60
C ASN A 267 -28.49 -35.39 44.67
N THR A 268 -27.30 -35.73 45.17
CA THR A 268 -27.15 -36.69 46.28
C THR A 268 -27.78 -36.16 47.56
N TYR A 269 -27.54 -34.88 47.88
CA TYR A 269 -28.18 -34.20 49.01
C TYR A 269 -29.70 -34.17 48.85
N LEU A 270 -30.22 -33.78 47.69
CA LEU A 270 -31.66 -33.74 47.41
C LEU A 270 -32.28 -35.13 47.50
N TRP A 271 -31.60 -36.17 47.00
CA TRP A 271 -32.06 -37.55 47.10
C TRP A 271 -32.13 -38.04 48.55
N LEU A 272 -31.11 -37.73 49.37
CA LEU A 272 -31.10 -38.07 50.80
C LEU A 272 -32.15 -37.28 51.61
N CYS A 273 -32.40 -36.03 51.23
CA CYS A 273 -33.29 -35.13 51.97
C CYS A 273 -34.74 -35.18 51.52
N ASN A 274 -34.99 -35.53 50.27
CA ASN A 274 -36.30 -35.68 49.70
C ASN A 274 -36.37 -36.96 48.85
N PRO A 275 -36.18 -38.14 49.49
CA PRO A 275 -36.31 -39.40 48.77
C PRO A 275 -37.74 -39.55 48.26
N ALA A 276 -37.89 -39.96 47.00
CA ALA A 276 -39.18 -40.36 46.46
C ALA A 276 -39.56 -41.71 47.06
N CYS A 277 -40.24 -41.69 48.21
CA CYS A 277 -40.68 -42.90 48.89
C CYS A 277 -41.84 -43.53 48.11
N PRO A 278 -41.73 -44.81 47.71
CA PRO A 278 -42.84 -45.49 47.05
C PRO A 278 -44.01 -45.65 48.05
N GLU A 279 -45.20 -45.18 47.66
CA GLU A 279 -46.42 -45.28 48.46
C GLU A 279 -46.83 -46.75 48.70
N ASP A 280 -46.46 -47.63 47.76
CA ASP A 280 -46.83 -49.06 47.73
C ASP A 280 -45.69 -50.00 48.18
N GLY A 281 -44.63 -49.46 48.80
CA GLY A 281 -43.45 -50.22 49.20
C GLY A 281 -43.61 -51.00 50.51
N ASP A 282 -42.77 -52.03 50.71
CA ASP A 282 -42.59 -52.76 51.97
C ASP A 282 -42.52 -51.77 53.17
N GLU A 283 -43.27 -52.02 54.26
CA GLU A 283 -43.29 -51.17 55.46
C GLU A 283 -41.89 -50.88 56.00
N THR A 284 -40.95 -51.81 55.82
CA THR A 284 -39.55 -51.66 56.20
C THR A 284 -38.85 -50.60 55.35
N LEU A 285 -39.09 -50.60 54.03
CA LEU A 285 -38.56 -49.61 53.09
C LEU A 285 -39.22 -48.24 53.31
N ARG A 286 -40.52 -48.22 53.60
CA ARG A 286 -41.25 -46.98 53.94
C ARG A 286 -40.73 -46.36 55.23
N GLY A 287 -40.53 -47.16 56.27
CA GLY A 287 -39.96 -46.71 57.55
C GLY A 287 -38.52 -46.18 57.42
N ILE A 288 -37.67 -46.80 56.60
CA ILE A 288 -36.33 -46.28 56.28
C ILE A 288 -36.43 -44.96 55.51
N CYS A 289 -37.35 -44.86 54.55
CA CYS A 289 -37.52 -43.67 53.73
C CYS A 289 -38.11 -42.47 54.51
N GLU A 290 -39.07 -42.72 55.40
CA GLU A 290 -39.60 -41.74 56.35
C GLU A 290 -38.52 -41.27 57.35
N GLN A 291 -37.65 -42.17 57.81
CA GLN A 291 -36.48 -41.80 58.63
C GLN A 291 -35.45 -40.96 57.86
N LEU A 292 -35.30 -41.18 56.55
CA LEU A 292 -34.45 -40.35 55.69
C LEU A 292 -35.04 -38.94 55.50
N GLN A 293 -36.37 -38.80 55.34
CA GLN A 293 -37.05 -37.49 55.25
C GLN A 293 -37.00 -36.70 56.56
N ALA A 294 -37.10 -37.39 57.71
CA ALA A 294 -37.06 -36.77 59.03
C ALA A 294 -35.66 -36.17 59.32
N GLY A 295 -35.47 -34.89 59.00
CA GLY A 295 -34.27 -34.12 59.35
C GLY A 295 -33.82 -33.08 58.32
N CYS A 296 -34.45 -33.00 57.15
CA CYS A 296 -34.11 -31.98 56.15
C CYS A 296 -35.02 -30.75 56.15
N ASP A 297 -36.23 -30.84 56.72
CA ASP A 297 -37.18 -29.72 56.85
C ASP A 297 -37.31 -29.18 58.28
N THR A 298 -36.72 -29.83 59.28
CA THR A 298 -36.85 -29.37 60.65
C THR A 298 -35.77 -28.33 60.92
N GLY A 299 -36.20 -27.07 61.06
CA GLY A 299 -35.41 -25.94 61.54
C GLY A 299 -34.72 -26.21 62.89
N ALA A 300 -33.68 -27.03 62.88
CA ALA A 300 -32.66 -27.08 63.90
C ALA A 300 -31.90 -25.76 63.78
N VAL A 301 -32.33 -24.82 64.62
CA VAL A 301 -32.01 -23.40 64.80
C VAL A 301 -30.50 -23.12 64.92
N GLY A 302 -29.74 -23.42 63.87
CA GLY A 302 -28.33 -23.07 63.81
C GLY A 302 -27.52 -23.70 62.68
N GLY A 303 -28.06 -24.69 61.95
CA GLY A 303 -27.31 -25.38 60.88
C GLY A 303 -27.79 -25.07 59.46
N ALA A 304 -29.09 -25.24 59.20
CA ALA A 304 -29.66 -25.14 57.86
C ALA A 304 -30.00 -23.70 57.43
N GLU A 305 -30.47 -22.84 58.36
CA GLU A 305 -30.59 -21.39 58.12
C GLU A 305 -29.25 -20.80 57.68
N ASN A 306 -28.12 -21.29 58.22
CA ASN A 306 -26.80 -20.84 57.79
C ASN A 306 -26.45 -21.26 56.35
N CYS A 307 -26.88 -22.43 55.85
CA CYS A 307 -26.62 -22.81 54.45
C CYS A 307 -27.38 -21.89 53.45
N GLU A 308 -28.66 -21.56 53.72
CA GLU A 308 -29.43 -20.64 52.86
C GLU A 308 -29.04 -19.17 53.06
N GLU A 309 -28.78 -18.74 54.30
CA GLU A 309 -28.40 -17.37 54.63
C GLU A 309 -26.96 -17.06 54.16
N GLU A 310 -26.04 -18.03 54.18
CA GLU A 310 -24.73 -17.90 53.52
C GLU A 310 -24.86 -17.82 52.00
N GLU A 311 -25.71 -18.63 51.36
CA GLU A 311 -25.96 -18.52 49.91
C GLU A 311 -26.51 -17.13 49.56
N THR A 312 -27.43 -16.61 50.37
CA THR A 312 -28.05 -15.29 50.17
C THR A 312 -27.04 -14.16 50.39
N THR A 313 -26.20 -14.28 51.41
CA THR A 313 -25.15 -13.31 51.74
C THR A 313 -24.02 -13.31 50.71
N GLN A 314 -23.62 -14.49 50.21
CA GLN A 314 -22.65 -14.61 49.11
C GLN A 314 -23.20 -14.05 47.80
N ARG A 315 -24.49 -14.29 47.46
CA ARG A 315 -25.14 -13.68 46.28
C ARG A 315 -25.17 -12.16 46.37
N ARG A 316 -25.43 -11.58 47.55
CA ARG A 316 -25.36 -10.12 47.79
C ARG A 316 -23.95 -9.57 47.59
N ARG A 317 -22.91 -10.26 48.10
CA ARG A 317 -21.50 -9.86 47.90
C ARG A 317 -21.08 -9.94 46.43
N LYS A 318 -21.52 -10.95 45.68
CA LYS A 318 -21.27 -11.07 44.24
C LYS A 318 -21.90 -9.96 43.41
N ARG A 319 -23.16 -9.58 43.70
CA ARG A 319 -23.81 -8.44 43.01
C ARG A 319 -23.07 -7.12 43.24
N ARG A 320 -22.59 -6.89 44.46
CA ARG A 320 -21.84 -5.68 44.81
C ARG A 320 -20.48 -5.60 44.09
N ARG A 321 -19.75 -6.71 44.01
CA ARG A 321 -18.49 -6.77 43.24
C ARG A 321 -18.71 -6.57 41.74
N LYS A 322 -19.82 -7.09 41.19
CA LYS A 322 -20.15 -6.89 39.78
C LYS A 322 -20.44 -5.42 39.45
N SER A 323 -21.21 -4.72 40.28
CA SER A 323 -21.47 -3.28 40.08
C SER A 323 -20.18 -2.44 40.21
N GLU A 324 -19.33 -2.75 41.18
CA GLU A 324 -18.04 -2.05 41.35
C GLU A 324 -17.09 -2.26 40.16
N TRP A 325 -17.13 -3.44 39.52
CA TRP A 325 -16.33 -3.72 38.32
C TRP A 325 -16.88 -3.04 37.07
N GLU A 326 -18.22 -2.97 36.93
CA GLU A 326 -18.88 -2.30 35.82
C GLU A 326 -18.71 -0.77 35.88
N GLU A 327 -18.72 -0.17 37.08
CA GLU A 327 -18.46 1.27 37.28
C GLU A 327 -16.99 1.66 37.03
N GLY A 328 -16.03 0.74 37.25
CA GLY A 328 -14.60 1.01 37.02
C GLY A 328 -14.14 0.92 35.55
N LEU A 329 -15.00 0.43 34.66
CA LEU A 329 -14.72 0.26 33.23
C LEU A 329 -15.36 1.33 32.34
N SER A 330 -16.28 2.13 32.89
CA SER A 330 -16.90 3.30 32.26
C SER A 330 -16.12 4.58 32.55
#